data_AF-A0AAJ2J9U4-F1
#
_entry.id   AF-A0AAJ2J9U4-F1
#
_cell.length_a   1.000
_cell.length_b   1.000
_cell.length_c   1.000
_cell.angle_alpha   90.00
_cell.angle_beta   90.00
_cell.angle_gamma   90.00
#
_symmetry.space_group_name_H-M   'P 1'
#
loop_
_entity.id
_entity.type
_entity.pdbx_description
1 polymer ?
#
loop_
_entity_poly.entity_id
_entity_poly.type
_entity_poly.pdbx_seq_one_letter_code
_entity_poly.pdbx_strand_id
1 'polypeptide(L)'
;MTSLKASLSTWLMLLLSACSNSGGGSSEKAAGDVIAGSRSESYGPESAAQMEAKARSGDGHAQALVENHYREMGDAALYRQWMEEGVSRGDPAAMQRLASHLISLGGSENCRRAEVMLVRARGLVTDDDASFLGALDSTMRRLKGELPGSTPCK
;
A
#
# COMPACT_ATOMS: atom_id res chain seq x y z
N MET A 1 -1.55 -70.51 -27.18
CA MET A 1 -0.82 -70.50 -28.47
C MET A 1 -0.36 -69.06 -28.71
N THR A 2 0.87 -68.73 -28.29
CA THR A 2 2.01 -68.43 -29.20
C THR A 2 1.69 -67.29 -30.16
N SER A 3 2.13 -66.06 -29.85
CA SER A 3 3.39 -65.46 -30.30
C SER A 3 3.19 -64.70 -31.62
N LEU A 4 3.61 -63.43 -31.70
CA LEU A 4 4.67 -62.97 -32.61
C LEU A 4 4.98 -61.47 -32.40
N LYS A 5 6.28 -61.18 -32.33
CA LYS A 5 6.89 -59.85 -32.36
C LYS A 5 6.77 -59.22 -33.76
N ALA A 6 6.53 -57.91 -33.82
CA ALA A 6 6.88 -57.03 -34.95
C ALA A 6 7.48 -55.76 -34.32
N SER A 7 8.79 -55.51 -34.45
CA SER A 7 9.50 -54.94 -35.60
C SER A 7 9.36 -53.41 -35.70
N LEU A 8 10.46 -52.76 -35.32
CA LEU A 8 11.00 -51.44 -35.69
C LEU A 8 10.13 -50.49 -36.53
N SER A 9 9.97 -49.26 -36.03
CA SER A 9 10.01 -48.09 -36.91
C SER A 9 10.66 -46.90 -36.19
N THR A 10 11.82 -46.53 -36.71
CA THR A 10 12.58 -45.31 -36.46
C THR A 10 11.78 -44.09 -36.93
N TRP A 11 12.25 -42.89 -36.60
CA TRP A 11 11.83 -41.56 -37.09
C TRP A 11 10.83 -40.80 -36.20
N LEU A 12 11.33 -40.25 -35.08
CA LEU A 12 10.73 -39.06 -34.46
C LEU A 12 11.47 -37.82 -34.97
N MET A 13 10.70 -36.93 -35.59
CA MET A 13 11.14 -35.72 -36.27
C MET A 13 11.80 -34.70 -35.33
N LEU A 14 12.77 -33.98 -35.91
CA LEU A 14 13.30 -32.72 -35.41
C LEU A 14 12.19 -31.68 -35.21
N LEU A 15 12.21 -31.02 -34.05
CA LEU A 15 11.76 -29.63 -33.91
C LEU A 15 12.85 -28.85 -33.16
N LEU A 16 13.61 -28.05 -33.93
CA LEU A 16 14.45 -27.00 -33.38
C LEU A 16 13.56 -25.82 -32.96
N SER A 17 13.48 -25.54 -31.67
CA SER A 17 13.14 -24.20 -31.18
C SER A 17 14.41 -23.57 -30.63
N ALA A 18 14.93 -22.61 -31.39
CA ALA A 18 16.03 -21.76 -30.99
C ALA A 18 15.55 -20.72 -29.98
N CYS A 19 16.14 -20.71 -28.79
CA CYS A 19 16.29 -19.51 -27.97
C CYS A 19 17.71 -19.53 -27.39
N SER A 20 18.61 -18.76 -27.98
CA SER A 20 19.88 -18.40 -27.36
C SER A 20 19.94 -16.90 -27.11
N ASN A 21 20.04 -16.59 -25.82
CA ASN A 21 20.96 -15.63 -25.22
C ASN A 21 20.77 -14.11 -25.44
N SER A 22 20.45 -13.40 -24.36
CA SER A 22 21.27 -12.33 -23.75
C SER A 22 20.55 -11.93 -22.45
N GLY A 23 21.20 -11.75 -21.32
CA GLY A 23 22.24 -10.77 -21.05
C GLY A 23 21.65 -9.77 -20.05
N GLY A 24 22.36 -9.50 -18.96
CA GLY A 24 21.82 -8.89 -17.76
C GLY A 24 21.15 -7.53 -17.95
N GLY A 25 20.16 -7.28 -17.10
CA GLY A 25 19.49 -6.00 -16.94
C GLY A 25 18.79 -6.02 -15.60
N SER A 26 19.22 -5.13 -14.72
CA SER A 26 18.70 -4.85 -13.38
C SER A 26 17.18 -5.00 -13.33
N SER A 27 16.67 -5.77 -12.37
CA SER A 27 15.26 -5.70 -11.99
C SER A 27 15.03 -4.38 -11.27
N GLU A 28 15.06 -3.27 -12.02
CA GLU A 28 14.22 -2.13 -11.72
C GLU A 28 12.80 -2.59 -11.97
N LYS A 29 12.22 -3.19 -10.93
CA LYS A 29 10.79 -3.43 -10.86
C LYS A 29 10.17 -2.05 -11.04
N ALA A 30 9.57 -1.81 -12.21
CA ALA A 30 8.78 -0.62 -12.47
C ALA A 30 7.83 -0.45 -11.28
N ALA A 31 8.03 0.63 -10.51
CA ALA A 31 7.19 1.04 -9.41
C ALA A 31 5.85 1.48 -9.98
N GLY A 32 5.05 0.53 -10.45
CA GLY A 32 3.68 0.77 -10.85
C GLY A 32 2.85 0.91 -9.59
N ASP A 33 2.47 2.15 -9.27
CA ASP A 33 1.19 2.53 -8.63
C ASP A 33 0.71 1.75 -7.39
N VAL A 34 1.58 1.01 -6.69
CA VAL A 34 1.21 0.40 -5.41
C VAL A 34 1.22 1.51 -4.37
N ILE A 35 0.02 1.96 -4.00
CA ILE A 35 -0.16 2.83 -2.85
C ILE A 35 0.43 2.09 -1.64
N ALA A 36 1.53 2.61 -1.11
CA ALA A 36 2.19 2.10 0.08
C ALA A 36 1.15 1.83 1.18
N GLY A 37 1.11 0.60 1.71
CA GLY A 37 0.12 0.19 2.72
C GLY A 37 -1.25 -0.21 2.16
N SER A 38 -1.30 -0.55 0.87
CA SER A 38 -2.44 -1.28 0.30
C SER A 38 -2.63 -2.62 1.02
N ARG A 39 -3.87 -3.11 1.09
CA ARG A 39 -4.23 -4.39 1.77
C ARG A 39 -3.50 -5.63 1.21
N SER A 40 -2.84 -5.49 0.07
CA SER A 40 -2.18 -6.58 -0.64
C SER A 40 -0.67 -6.60 -0.39
N GLU A 41 -0.13 -5.53 0.19
CA GLU A 41 1.31 -5.35 0.36
C GLU A 41 1.75 -5.84 1.75
N SER A 42 2.84 -6.62 1.77
CA SER A 42 3.40 -7.21 2.99
C SER A 42 4.85 -6.74 3.20
N TYR A 43 5.41 -7.03 4.38
CA TYR A 43 6.81 -6.73 4.70
C TYR A 43 7.85 -7.44 3.81
N GLY A 44 7.41 -8.35 2.92
CA GLY A 44 8.33 -9.20 2.15
C GLY A 44 9.21 -10.04 3.09
N PRO A 45 10.55 -10.01 2.95
CA PRO A 45 11.45 -10.77 3.80
C PRO A 45 11.72 -10.13 5.17
N GLU A 46 11.28 -8.90 5.40
CA GLU A 46 11.60 -8.15 6.62
C GLU A 46 10.69 -8.55 7.79
N SER A 47 11.26 -8.52 8.99
CA SER A 47 10.51 -8.68 10.23
C SER A 47 9.74 -7.41 10.59
N ALA A 48 8.71 -7.55 11.44
CA ALA A 48 7.98 -6.40 11.99
C ALA A 48 8.93 -5.39 12.65
N ALA A 49 9.85 -5.86 13.49
CA ALA A 49 10.80 -4.99 14.19
C ALA A 49 11.69 -4.17 13.22
N GLN A 50 12.10 -4.74 12.08
CA GLN A 50 12.87 -4.01 11.06
C GLN A 50 12.02 -2.93 10.38
N MET A 51 10.78 -3.26 10.02
CA MET A 51 9.85 -2.32 9.40
C MET A 51 9.49 -1.18 10.34
N GLU A 52 9.23 -1.49 11.61
CA GLU A 52 9.01 -0.49 12.65
C GLU A 52 10.22 0.44 12.83
N ALA A 53 11.44 -0.10 12.80
CA ALA A 53 12.65 0.71 12.90
C ALA A 53 12.80 1.66 11.70
N LYS A 54 12.53 1.20 10.47
CA LYS A 54 12.51 2.04 9.28
C LYS A 54 11.45 3.14 9.37
N ALA A 55 10.23 2.79 9.77
CA ALA A 55 9.15 3.74 9.99
C ALA A 55 9.54 4.84 11.01
N ARG A 56 10.16 4.44 12.12
CA ARG A 56 10.68 5.37 13.14
C ARG A 56 11.81 6.25 12.63
N SER A 57 12.59 5.79 11.65
CA SER A 57 13.63 6.59 10.99
C SER A 57 13.09 7.58 9.95
N GLY A 58 11.78 7.58 9.69
CA GLY A 58 11.12 8.50 8.76
C GLY A 58 10.78 7.90 7.39
N ASP A 59 10.96 6.59 7.20
CA ASP A 59 10.51 5.92 5.98
C ASP A 59 8.97 5.84 5.94
N GLY A 60 8.36 6.68 5.10
CA GLY A 60 6.90 6.76 4.95
C GLY A 60 6.26 5.51 4.33
N HIS A 61 7.01 4.75 3.52
CA HIS A 61 6.54 3.48 2.98
C HIS A 61 6.49 2.43 4.08
N ALA A 62 7.57 2.31 4.86
CA ALA A 62 7.60 1.42 6.01
C ALA A 62 6.53 1.78 7.05
N GLN A 63 6.31 3.08 7.28
CA GLN A 63 5.24 3.59 8.13
C GLN A 63 3.87 3.06 7.68
N ALA A 64 3.54 3.17 6.38
CA ALA A 64 2.25 2.70 5.87
C ALA A 64 2.08 1.17 5.99
N LEU A 65 3.16 0.40 5.80
CA LEU A 65 3.13 -1.05 5.97
C LEU A 65 2.94 -1.45 7.43
N VAL A 66 3.61 -0.78 8.38
CA VAL A 66 3.47 -1.06 9.81
C VAL A 66 2.05 -0.76 10.29
N GLU A 67 1.48 0.37 9.89
CA GLU A 67 0.08 0.68 10.18
C GLU A 67 -0.87 -0.39 9.62
N ASN A 68 -0.68 -0.80 8.36
CA ASN A 68 -1.53 -1.83 7.75
C ASN A 68 -1.42 -3.18 8.47
N HIS A 69 -0.22 -3.58 8.88
CA HIS A 69 0.02 -4.82 9.60
C HIS A 69 -0.81 -4.90 10.89
N TYR A 70 -0.82 -3.84 11.71
CA TYR A 70 -1.62 -3.83 12.94
C TYR A 70 -3.12 -3.73 12.66
N ARG A 71 -3.54 -3.06 11.57
CA ARG A 71 -4.93 -3.09 11.10
C ARG A 71 -5.38 -4.51 10.76
N GLU A 72 -4.55 -5.28 10.04
CA GLU A 72 -4.86 -6.65 9.61
C GLU A 72 -4.90 -7.64 10.78
N MET A 73 -4.05 -7.46 11.79
CA MET A 73 -4.12 -8.23 13.03
C MET A 73 -5.34 -7.86 13.91
N GLY A 74 -6.06 -6.80 13.57
CA GLY A 74 -7.18 -6.30 14.35
C GLY A 74 -6.76 -5.53 15.61
N ASP A 75 -5.48 -5.17 15.74
CA ASP A 75 -4.99 -4.35 16.85
C ASP A 75 -5.25 -2.88 16.55
N ALA A 76 -6.48 -2.44 16.81
CA ALA A 76 -6.91 -1.07 16.57
C ALA A 76 -6.12 -0.03 17.40
N ALA A 77 -5.59 -0.43 18.57
CA ALA A 77 -4.82 0.46 19.42
C ALA A 77 -3.46 0.74 18.81
N LEU A 78 -2.71 -0.30 18.43
CA LEU A 78 -1.43 -0.13 17.75
C LEU A 78 -1.59 0.48 16.36
N TYR A 79 -2.64 0.12 15.61
CA TYR A 79 -2.92 0.75 14.32
C TYR A 79 -3.05 2.28 14.46
N ARG A 80 -3.82 2.74 15.46
CA ARG A 80 -3.94 4.18 15.75
C ARG A 80 -2.62 4.77 16.23
N GLN A 81 -1.95 4.13 17.17
CA GLN A 81 -0.70 4.64 17.75
C GLN A 81 0.35 4.89 16.66
N TRP A 82 0.49 3.96 15.72
CA TRP A 82 1.43 4.11 14.61
C TRP A 82 1.09 5.30 13.73
N MET A 83 -0.18 5.47 13.35
CA MET A 83 -0.63 6.66 12.63
C MET A 83 -0.31 7.96 13.40
N GLU A 84 -0.57 8.00 14.72
CA GLU A 84 -0.26 9.16 15.57
C GLU A 84 1.25 9.44 15.62
N GLU A 85 2.08 8.40 15.65
CA GLU A 85 3.54 8.53 15.58
C GLU A 85 3.99 9.17 14.27
N GLY A 86 3.46 8.72 13.13
CA GLY A 86 3.74 9.32 11.81
C GLY A 86 3.33 10.80 11.76
N VAL A 87 2.15 11.14 12.30
CA VAL A 87 1.67 12.53 12.41
C VAL A 87 2.62 13.38 13.25
N SER A 88 3.15 12.84 14.34
CA SER A 88 4.11 13.55 15.21
C SER A 88 5.41 13.91 14.49
N ARG A 89 5.83 13.08 13.52
CA ARG A 89 7.00 13.33 12.66
C ARG A 89 6.71 14.24 11.46
N GLY A 90 5.44 14.58 11.24
CA GLY A 90 5.05 15.41 10.11
C GLY A 90 4.81 14.65 8.81
N ASP A 91 4.61 13.33 8.84
CA ASP A 91 4.26 12.54 7.65
C ASP A 91 2.85 12.90 7.14
N PRO A 92 2.71 13.52 5.94
CA PRO A 92 1.41 13.89 5.38
C PRO A 92 0.52 12.67 5.10
N ALA A 93 1.11 11.54 4.73
CA ALA A 93 0.37 10.33 4.43
C ALA A 93 -0.22 9.71 5.71
N ALA A 94 0.53 9.71 6.81
CA ALA A 94 0.01 9.33 8.12
C ALA A 94 -1.11 10.27 8.60
N MET A 95 -0.99 11.59 8.35
CA MET A 95 -2.06 12.56 8.62
C MET A 95 -3.34 12.23 7.86
N GLN A 96 -3.24 11.93 6.56
CA GLN A 96 -4.39 11.56 5.74
C GLN A 96 -5.05 10.27 6.25
N ARG A 97 -4.25 9.23 6.55
CA ARG A 97 -4.76 7.95 7.04
C ARG A 97 -5.42 8.09 8.41
N LEU A 98 -4.81 8.83 9.34
CA LEU A 98 -5.41 9.10 10.65
C LEU A 98 -6.70 9.92 10.53
N ALA A 99 -6.71 10.95 9.68
CA ALA A 99 -7.91 11.75 9.44
C ALA A 99 -9.06 10.89 8.89
N SER A 100 -8.79 10.03 7.91
CA SER A 100 -9.77 9.10 7.35
C SER A 100 -10.32 8.14 8.42
N HIS A 101 -9.46 7.64 9.31
CA HIS A 101 -9.86 6.81 10.44
C HIS A 101 -10.76 7.59 11.42
N LEU A 102 -10.38 8.80 11.81
CA LEU A 102 -11.16 9.66 12.70
C LEU A 102 -12.54 10.02 12.11
N ILE A 103 -12.60 10.35 10.81
CA ILE A 103 -13.86 10.61 10.11
C ILE A 103 -14.79 9.40 10.19
N SER A 104 -14.24 8.18 10.07
CA SER A 104 -15.05 6.96 10.15
C SER A 104 -15.66 6.72 11.53
N LEU A 105 -15.03 7.23 12.59
CA LEU A 105 -15.54 7.15 13.95
C LEU A 105 -16.59 8.22 14.26
N GLY A 106 -16.57 9.32 13.51
CA GLY A 106 -17.45 10.47 13.72
C GLY A 106 -17.21 11.16 15.06
N GLY A 107 -18.09 12.09 15.41
CA GLY A 107 -18.00 12.89 16.62
C GLY A 107 -17.17 14.16 16.41
N SER A 108 -17.65 15.26 16.98
CA SER A 108 -17.20 16.60 16.61
C SER A 108 -15.71 16.81 16.84
N GLU A 109 -15.16 16.22 17.90
CA GLU A 109 -13.72 16.30 18.19
C GLU A 109 -12.87 15.53 17.18
N ASN A 110 -13.31 14.34 16.78
CA ASN A 110 -12.59 13.54 15.78
C ASN A 110 -12.62 14.23 14.41
N CYS A 111 -13.79 14.75 14.01
CA CYS A 111 -13.94 15.49 12.77
C CYS A 111 -13.07 16.75 12.74
N ARG A 112 -13.04 17.53 13.84
CA ARG A 112 -12.19 18.71 13.98
C ARG A 112 -10.70 18.37 13.88
N ARG A 113 -10.26 17.31 14.58
CA ARG A 113 -8.87 16.83 14.49
C ARG A 113 -8.51 16.37 13.08
N ALA A 114 -9.42 15.66 12.41
CA ALA A 114 -9.22 15.21 11.03
C ALA A 114 -9.04 16.38 10.07
N GLU A 115 -9.87 17.43 10.18
CA GLU A 115 -9.76 18.63 9.35
C GLU A 115 -8.40 19.32 9.51
N VAL A 116 -7.95 19.54 10.75
CA VAL A 116 -6.64 20.15 11.03
C VAL A 116 -5.50 19.35 10.40
N MET A 117 -5.54 18.03 10.49
CA MET A 117 -4.53 17.17 9.87
C MET A 117 -4.55 17.22 8.35
N LEU A 118 -5.72 17.23 7.72
CA LEU A 118 -5.84 17.28 6.25
C LEU A 118 -5.36 18.63 5.69
N VAL A 119 -5.67 19.74 6.36
CA VAL A 119 -5.16 21.08 6.01
C VAL A 119 -3.64 21.13 6.13
N ARG A 120 -3.09 20.61 7.24
CA ARG A 120 -1.65 20.55 7.44
C ARG A 120 -0.97 19.68 6.38
N ALA A 121 -1.50 18.49 6.12
CA ALA A 121 -0.97 17.57 5.12
C ALA A 121 -0.92 18.22 3.73
N ARG A 122 -1.99 18.93 3.32
CA ARG A 122 -2.03 19.64 2.04
C ARG A 122 -0.94 20.72 1.93
N GLY A 123 -0.64 21.42 3.01
CA GLY A 123 0.43 22.43 3.04
C GLY A 123 1.86 21.87 3.01
N LEU A 124 2.03 20.55 3.22
CA LEU A 124 3.33 19.89 3.23
C LEU A 124 3.68 19.20 1.91
N VAL A 125 2.71 19.03 1.00
CA VAL A 125 2.89 18.29 -0.26
C VAL A 125 2.91 19.23 -1.46
N THR A 126 3.81 18.92 -2.40
CA THR A 126 3.90 19.62 -3.68
C THR A 126 2.82 19.13 -4.65
N ASP A 127 2.56 19.90 -5.70
CA ASP A 127 1.53 19.56 -6.68
C ASP A 127 1.94 18.41 -7.63
N ASP A 128 3.17 17.93 -7.53
CA ASP A 128 3.72 16.85 -8.38
C ASP A 128 3.23 15.45 -7.98
N ASP A 129 2.70 15.27 -6.76
CA ASP A 129 2.12 14.00 -6.28
C ASP A 129 0.60 13.98 -6.45
N ALA A 130 0.15 13.97 -7.71
CA ALA A 130 -1.27 14.04 -8.07
C ALA A 130 -2.11 12.91 -7.42
N SER A 131 -1.54 11.71 -7.26
CA SER A 131 -2.20 10.57 -6.63
C SER A 131 -2.47 10.82 -5.15
N PHE A 132 -1.48 11.30 -4.40
CA PHE A 132 -1.67 11.62 -2.99
C PHE A 132 -2.60 12.83 -2.79
N LEU A 133 -2.49 13.85 -3.63
CA LEU A 133 -3.42 14.99 -3.62
C LEU A 133 -4.86 14.55 -3.84
N GLY A 134 -5.09 13.66 -4.80
CA GLY A 134 -6.41 13.07 -5.02
C GLY A 134 -6.96 12.34 -3.80
N ALA A 135 -6.10 11.63 -3.04
CA ALA A 135 -6.47 10.97 -1.80
C ALA A 135 -6.81 11.97 -0.68
N LEU A 136 -6.01 13.03 -0.51
CA LEU A 136 -6.29 14.13 0.42
C LEU A 136 -7.63 14.80 0.10
N ASP A 137 -7.84 15.19 -1.14
CA ASP A 137 -9.06 15.87 -1.60
C ASP A 137 -10.29 14.99 -1.45
N SER A 138 -10.18 13.71 -1.78
CA SER A 138 -11.23 12.72 -1.53
C SER A 138 -11.58 12.62 -0.05
N THR A 139 -10.58 12.64 0.82
CA THR A 139 -10.78 12.57 2.28
C THR A 139 -11.43 13.84 2.82
N MET A 140 -11.04 15.02 2.33
CA MET A 140 -11.69 16.29 2.67
C MET A 140 -13.14 16.34 2.19
N ARG A 141 -13.43 15.89 0.97
CA ARG A 141 -14.80 15.77 0.46
C ARG A 141 -15.64 14.84 1.33
N ARG A 142 -15.07 13.71 1.77
CA ARG A 142 -15.74 12.81 2.73
C ARG A 142 -16.03 13.51 4.05
N LEU A 143 -15.07 14.24 4.61
CA LEU A 143 -15.26 15.02 5.85
C LEU A 143 -16.43 16.02 5.71
N LYS A 144 -16.53 16.68 4.56
CA LYS A 144 -17.58 17.68 4.28
C LYS A 144 -18.92 17.08 3.87
N GLY A 145 -19.02 15.77 3.65
CA GLY A 145 -20.24 15.13 3.16
C GLY A 145 -20.51 15.39 1.67
N GLU A 146 -19.46 15.70 0.89
CA GLU A 146 -19.56 16.04 -0.53
C GLU A 146 -19.48 14.81 -1.44
N LEU A 147 -19.22 13.61 -0.88
CA LEU A 147 -19.25 12.36 -1.64
C LEU A 147 -20.69 11.80 -1.71
N PRO A 148 -21.08 11.12 -2.81
CA PRO A 148 -22.39 10.50 -2.94
C PRO A 148 -22.71 9.58 -1.75
N GLY A 149 -23.85 9.79 -1.10
CA GLY A 149 -24.29 9.00 0.05
C GLY A 149 -23.53 9.28 1.36
N SER A 150 -22.65 10.28 1.41
CA SER A 150 -21.99 10.70 2.64
C SER A 150 -22.75 11.83 3.34
N THR A 151 -22.72 11.83 4.67
CA THR A 151 -23.12 12.98 5.47
C THR A 151 -21.87 13.71 5.96
N PRO A 152 -21.94 15.03 6.21
CA PRO A 152 -20.82 15.74 6.81
C PRO A 152 -20.45 15.10 8.16
N CYS A 153 -19.15 14.96 8.42
CA CYS A 153 -18.63 14.49 9.69
C CYS A 153 -19.02 15.48 10.79
N LYS A 154 -19.70 14.99 11.83
CA LYS A 154 -20.18 15.77 12.97
C LYS A 154 -20.00 14.99 14.26
#